data_AF-D5PE59-F1
#
_entry.id   AF-D5PE59-F1
#
_cell.length_a   1.000
_cell.length_b   1.000
_cell.length_c   1.000
_cell.angle_alpha   90.00
_cell.angle_beta   90.00
_cell.angle_gamma   90.00
#
_symmetry.space_group_name_H-M   'P 1'
#
loop_
_entity.id
_entity.type
_entity.pdbx_description
1 polymer ?
#
loop_
_entity_poly.entity_id
_entity_poly.type
_entity_poly.pdbx_seq_one_letter_code
_entity_poly.pdbx_strand_id
1 'polypeptide(L)' 'MFLTTAEFLPQHHQQRQQSLQLITAAQARGQQRLAEMNHQILHNLDNIITALNDPQPGKAKHAG' A
#
# COMPACT_ATOMS: atom_id res chain seq x y z
N MET A 1 11.88 -17.30 -2.88
CA MET A 1 11.21 -16.67 -1.73
C MET A 1 11.42 -15.17 -1.87
N PHE A 2 10.39 -14.40 -2.20
CA PHE A 2 10.50 -12.94 -2.34
C PHE A 2 10.55 -12.35 -0.94
N LEU A 3 11.76 -12.03 -0.48
CA LEU A 3 12.00 -11.38 0.80
C LEU A 3 11.55 -9.93 0.68
N THR A 4 10.40 -9.57 1.24
CA THR A 4 10.15 -8.18 1.65
C THR A 4 11.05 -7.90 2.86
N THR A 5 12.34 -7.70 2.59
CA THR A 5 13.30 -7.16 3.56
C THR A 5 13.13 -5.65 3.65
N ALA A 6 13.55 -5.05 4.76
CA ALA A 6 13.51 -3.59 4.96
C ALA A 6 14.25 -2.79 3.87
N GLU A 7 15.08 -3.44 3.05
CA GLU A 7 15.71 -2.87 1.86
C GLU A 7 14.72 -2.36 0.81
N PHE A 8 13.50 -2.90 0.76
CA PHE A 8 12.44 -2.49 -0.17
C PHE A 8 11.50 -1.41 0.38
N LEU A 9 11.71 -1.00 1.64
CA LEU A 9 10.88 -0.01 2.33
C LEU A 9 10.83 1.35 1.58
N PRO A 10 11.94 1.88 1.00
CA PRO A 10 11.88 3.06 0.14
C PRO A 10 11.00 2.89 -1.10
N GLN A 11 11.02 1.71 -1.73
CA GLN A 11 10.22 1.42 -2.91
C GLN A 11 8.73 1.34 -2.58
N HIS A 12 8.38 0.76 -1.42
CA HIS A 12 7.01 0.75 -0.93
C HIS A 12 6.50 2.17 -0.63
N HIS A 13 7.33 3.05 -0.06
CA HIS A 13 6.97 4.46 0.11
C HIS A 13 6.74 5.17 -1.22
N GLN A 14 7.59 4.95 -2.23
CA GLN A 14 7.38 5.50 -3.57
C GLN A 14 6.08 4.99 -4.20
N GLN A 15 5.82 3.69 -4.11
CA GLN A 15 4.61 3.07 -4.63
C GLN A 15 3.36 3.62 -3.93
N ARG A 16 3.42 3.84 -2.61
CA ARG A 16 2.34 4.48 -1.83
C ARG A 16 2.03 5.88 -2.34
N GLN A 17 3.07 6.68 -2.59
CA GLN A 17 2.91 8.03 -3.12
C GLN A 17 2.30 8.01 -4.53
N GLN A 18 2.72 7.08 -5.39
CA GLN A 18 2.13 6.90 -6.72
C GLN A 18 0.65 6.48 -6.64
N SER A 19 0.30 5.54 -5.75
CA SER A 19 -1.10 5.14 -5.53
C SER A 19 -1.96 6.31 -5.05
N LEU A 20 -1.45 7.18 -4.17
CA LEU A 20 -2.16 8.40 -3.76
C LEU A 20 -2.44 9.32 -4.96
N GLN A 21 -1.45 9.55 -5.82
CA GLN A 21 -1.63 10.36 -7.04
C GLN A 21 -2.67 9.75 -7.99
N LEU A 22 -2.67 8.43 -8.15
CA LEU A 22 -3.65 7.71 -8.97
C LEU A 22 -5.06 7.82 -8.39
N ILE A 23 -5.23 7.71 -7.07
CA ILE A 23 -6.52 7.93 -6.39
C ILE A 23 -7.02 9.33 -6.68
N THR A 24 -6.20 10.36 -6.45
CA THR A 24 -6.57 11.76 -6.68
C THR A 24 -6.96 11.99 -8.14
N ALA A 25 -6.19 11.45 -9.09
CA ALA A 25 -6.49 11.57 -10.51
C ALA A 25 -7.78 10.84 -10.90
N ALA A 26 -8.01 9.63 -10.37
CA ALA A 26 -9.21 8.83 -10.64
C ALA A 26 -10.46 9.51 -10.06
N GLN A 27 -10.38 10.05 -8.85
CA GLN A 27 -11.46 10.80 -8.21
C GLN A 27 -11.81 12.07 -9.00
N ALA A 28 -10.79 12.85 -9.41
CA ALA A 28 -10.99 14.05 -10.23
C ALA A 28 -11.65 13.75 -11.59
N ARG A 29 -11.43 12.54 -12.13
CA ARG A 29 -12.02 12.06 -13.38
C ARG A 29 -13.37 11.34 -13.20
N GLY A 30 -13.90 11.25 -11.97
CA GLY A 30 -15.13 10.51 -11.65
C GLY A 30 -15.01 8.98 -11.78
N GLN A 31 -13.80 8.45 -11.85
CA GLN A 31 -13.51 7.02 -12.02
C GLN A 31 -13.53 6.29 -10.67
N GLN A 32 -14.72 6.16 -10.07
CA GLN A 32 -14.86 5.65 -8.70
C GLN A 32 -14.29 4.24 -8.51
N ARG A 33 -14.56 3.31 -9.42
CA ARG A 33 -14.03 1.95 -9.35
C ARG A 33 -12.50 1.91 -9.35
N LEU A 34 -11.88 2.77 -10.15
CA LEU A 34 -10.42 2.85 -10.22
C LEU A 34 -9.85 3.45 -8.92
N ALA A 35 -10.51 4.48 -8.37
CA ALA A 35 -10.12 5.04 -7.08
C ALA A 35 -10.23 4.00 -5.95
N GLU A 36 -11.31 3.22 -5.91
CA GLU A 36 -11.51 2.14 -4.93
C GLU A 36 -10.41 1.07 -5.01
N MET A 37 -10.08 0.60 -6.22
CA MET A 37 -8.98 -0.35 -6.40
C MET A 37 -7.64 0.20 -5.93
N ASN A 38 -7.35 1.47 -6.21
CA ASN A 38 -6.12 2.10 -5.74
C ASN A 38 -6.12 2.32 -4.22
N HIS A 39 -7.28 2.54 -3.59
CA HIS A 39 -7.40 2.57 -2.13
C HIS A 39 -7.06 1.22 -1.48
N GLN A 40 -7.47 0.10 -2.09
CA GLN A 40 -7.10 -1.24 -1.60
C GLN A 40 -5.59 -1.47 -1.72
N ILE A 41 -4.98 -1.06 -2.83
CA ILE A 41 -3.52 -1.12 -3.03
C ILE A 41 -2.82 -0.27 -1.97
N LEU A 42 -3.29 0.96 -1.73
CA LEU A 42 -2.74 1.85 -0.72
C LEU A 42 -2.78 1.25 0.69
N HIS A 43 -3.92 0.65 1.07
CA HIS A 43 -4.05 -0.02 2.36
C HIS A 43 -3.07 -1.18 2.53
N ASN A 44 -2.88 -1.99 1.48
CA ASN A 44 -1.91 -3.08 1.52
C ASN A 44 -0.47 -2.56 1.67
N LEU A 45 -0.12 -1.48 0.95
CA LEU A 45 1.19 -0.83 1.07
C LEU A 45 1.43 -0.28 2.49
N ASP A 46 0.43 0.35 3.11
CA ASP A 46 0.52 0.82 4.49
C ASP A 46 0.77 -0.32 5.48
N ASN A 47 0.09 -1.46 5.30
CA ASN A 47 0.32 -2.65 6.14
C ASN A 47 1.74 -3.20 5.98
N ILE A 48 2.25 -3.30 4.74
CA ILE A 48 3.62 -3.74 4.46
C ILE A 48 4.63 -2.77 5.07
N ILE A 49 4.49 -1.47 4.82
CA ILE A 49 5.38 -0.44 5.38
C ILE A 49 5.38 -0.49 6.90
N THR A 50 4.21 -0.68 7.53
CA THR A 50 4.09 -0.80 8.99
C THR A 50 4.82 -2.05 9.49
N ALA A 51 4.59 -3.20 8.87
CA ALA A 51 5.25 -4.46 9.24
C ALA A 51 6.77 -4.43 9.05
N LEU A 52 7.27 -3.64 8.08
CA LEU A 52 8.70 -3.46 7.85
C LEU A 52 9.35 -2.43 8.79
N ASN A 53 8.59 -1.43 9.27
CA ASN A 53 9.08 -0.43 10.24
C ASN A 53 9.03 -0.93 11.69
N ASP A 54 8.05 -1.77 12.03
CA ASP A 54 7.91 -2.38 13.35
C ASP A 54 7.95 -3.91 13.17
N PRO A 55 9.13 -4.55 13.29
CA PRO A 55 9.27 -5.98 13.11
C PRO A 55 8.62 -6.81 14.21
N GLN A 56 7.75 -6.25 15.07
CA GLN A 56 6.99 -7.06 16.00
C GLN A 56 6.11 -8.07 15.27
N PRO A 57 6.30 -9.38 15.52
CA PRO A 57 5.52 -10.43 14.89
C PRO A 57 4.13 -10.44 15.52
N GLY A 58 3.16 -9.80 14.88
CA GLY A 58 1.76 -10.00 15.22
C GLY A 58 0.87 -8.80 15.00
N LYS A 59 0.51 -8.53 13.75
CA LYS A 59 -0.81 -7.98 13.36
C LYS A 59 -1.04 -7.90 11.84
N ALA A 60 -0.44 -8.77 11.02
CA ALA A 60 -0.93 -9.00 9.67
C ALA A 60 -2.14 -9.96 9.72
N LYS A 61 -3.24 -9.51 10.34
CA LYS A 61 -4.53 -10.20 10.30
C LYS A 61 -5.08 -10.10 8.88
N HIS A 62 -4.74 -11.08 8.05
CA HIS A 62 -5.47 -11.38 6.84
C HIS A 62 -6.85 -11.86 7.28
N ALA A 63 -7.87 -11.08 6.94
CA ALA A 63 -9.25 -11.48 7.03
C ALA A 63 -9.48 -12.68 6.10
N GLY A 64 -10.12 -13.73 6.65
CA GLY A 64 -10.54 -14.94 5.96
C GLY A 64 -11.26 -15.85 6.94
#